data_AF-A0A2S0LCC7-F1
#
_entry.id   AF-A0A2S0LCC7-F1
#
_cell.length_a   1.000
_cell.length_b   1.000
_cell.length_c   1.000
_cell.angle_alpha   90.00
_cell.angle_beta   90.00
_cell.angle_gamma   90.00
#
_symmetry.space_group_name_H-M   'P 1'
#
loop_
_entity.id
_entity.type
_entity.pdbx_description
1 polymer ?
#
loop_
_entity_poly.entity_id
_entity_poly.type
_entity_poly.pdbx_seq_one_letter_code
_entity_poly.pdbx_strand_id
1 'polypeptide(L)'
;MNTTIILIFVLVIVSVFFIVQYKSNYEKGLSYHSPRLLAPKRQEYINKAERYIKKVGIIIGLFASFPLMIMCAFLLAEVGASVILLIIITFIAIECLAIYLLYRLFKRNVKNQRVLLEQMSDSDFELLLRINKEIYLFKYFPPFVLCKDKLYLFTSFTVREIDPTSIKEISFTYVKGGNMVVRINLGERTSITIYRNLYSILEEIIKRYNPDVLIQSLNGL
;
A
#
# COMPACT_ATOMS: atom_id res chain seq x y z
N MET A 1 21.78 -17.15 19.40
CA MET A 1 20.40 -17.08 18.86
C MET A 1 19.82 -15.68 18.96
N ASN A 2 19.84 -15.03 20.14
CA ASN A 2 19.27 -13.69 20.34
C ASN A 2 19.94 -12.57 19.50
N THR A 3 21.27 -12.57 19.37
CA THR A 3 21.99 -11.54 18.61
C THR A 3 21.67 -11.58 17.12
N THR A 4 21.47 -12.77 16.56
CA THR A 4 21.11 -12.97 15.15
C THR A 4 19.70 -12.47 14.86
N ILE A 5 18.74 -12.74 15.75
CA ILE A 5 17.35 -12.27 15.61
C ILE A 5 17.30 -10.74 15.69
N ILE A 6 18.01 -10.14 16.65
CA ILE A 6 18.11 -8.68 16.78
C ILE A 6 18.74 -8.06 15.52
N LEU A 7 19.82 -8.64 15.00
CA LEU A 7 20.47 -8.18 13.76
C LEU A 7 19.53 -8.22 12.56
N ILE A 8 18.77 -9.32 12.39
CA ILE A 8 17.77 -9.46 11.32
C ILE A 8 16.70 -8.36 11.46
N PHE A 9 16.20 -8.12 12.67
CA PHE A 9 15.22 -7.07 12.92
C PHE A 9 15.75 -5.67 12.58
N VAL A 10 16.97 -5.34 13.00
CA VAL A 10 17.62 -4.06 12.68
C VAL A 10 17.77 -3.91 11.17
N LEU A 11 18.21 -4.96 10.47
CA LEU A 11 18.34 -4.95 9.01
C LEU A 11 16.99 -4.75 8.31
N VAL A 12 15.92 -5.40 8.79
CA VAL A 12 14.56 -5.20 8.24
C VAL A 12 14.11 -3.76 8.43
N ILE A 13 14.27 -3.20 9.63
CA ILE A 13 13.88 -1.82 9.93
C ILE A 13 14.66 -0.81 9.06
N VAL A 14 15.98 -0.96 8.97
CA VAL A 14 16.83 -0.12 8.13
C VAL A 14 16.43 -0.23 6.65
N SER A 15 16.15 -1.46 6.18
CA SER A 15 15.70 -1.69 4.80
C SER A 15 14.35 -1.01 4.54
N VAL A 16 13.38 -1.15 5.44
CA VAL A 16 12.08 -0.47 5.34
C VAL A 16 12.26 1.05 5.37
N PHE A 17 13.16 1.59 6.21
CA PHE A 17 13.46 3.02 6.23
C PHE A 17 13.95 3.51 4.86
N PHE A 18 14.92 2.84 4.24
CA PHE A 18 15.39 3.20 2.90
C PHE A 18 14.31 3.08 1.84
N ILE A 19 13.48 2.03 1.89
CA ILE A 19 12.35 1.83 0.96
C ILE A 19 11.31 2.96 1.09
N VAL A 20 11.02 3.40 2.32
CA VAL A 20 10.08 4.51 2.58
C VAL A 20 10.63 5.84 2.04
N GLN A 21 11.96 6.00 2.04
CA GLN A 21 12.64 7.19 1.50
C GLN A 21 12.73 7.20 -0.02
N TYR A 22 12.72 6.02 -0.65
CA TYR A 22 12.74 5.89 -2.10
C TYR A 22 11.49 6.50 -2.73
N LYS A 23 11.69 7.38 -3.72
CA LYS A 23 10.62 8.00 -4.51
C LYS A 23 10.60 7.44 -5.93
N SER A 24 9.42 7.04 -6.40
CA SER A 24 9.25 6.62 -7.80
C SER A 24 9.37 7.80 -8.76
N ASN A 25 9.52 7.52 -10.06
CA ASN A 25 9.58 8.56 -11.10
C ASN A 25 8.32 9.45 -11.09
N TYR A 26 7.15 8.84 -10.86
CA TYR A 26 5.90 9.56 -10.64
C TYR A 26 6.03 10.56 -9.47
N GLU A 27 6.48 10.10 -8.31
CA GLU A 27 6.63 10.95 -7.12
C GLU A 27 7.68 12.06 -7.28
N LYS A 28 8.74 11.80 -8.05
CA LYS A 28 9.74 12.82 -8.40
C LYS A 28 9.13 13.92 -9.27
N GLY A 29 8.28 13.57 -10.23
CA GLY A 29 7.52 14.52 -11.04
C GLY A 29 6.57 15.40 -10.22
N LEU A 30 6.07 14.89 -9.10
CA LEU A 30 5.19 15.62 -8.17
C LEU A 30 5.91 16.57 -7.21
N SER A 31 7.25 16.64 -7.23
CA SER A 31 8.01 17.43 -6.26
C SER A 31 7.72 18.94 -6.33
N TYR A 32 7.39 19.45 -7.51
CA TYR A 32 7.06 20.86 -7.76
C TYR A 32 5.55 21.13 -7.86
N HIS A 33 4.71 20.11 -7.64
CA HIS A 33 3.26 20.25 -7.80
C HIS A 33 2.63 20.97 -6.59
N SER A 34 2.04 22.13 -6.82
CA SER A 34 1.26 22.87 -5.83
C SER A 34 -0.18 22.31 -5.74
N PRO A 35 -0.70 22.03 -4.53
CA PRO A 35 -2.05 21.51 -4.36
C PRO A 35 -3.09 22.47 -4.95
N ARG A 36 -3.97 21.97 -5.82
CA ARG A 36 -5.10 22.73 -6.34
C ARG A 36 -6.33 22.52 -5.47
N LEU A 37 -7.30 23.44 -5.61
CA LEU A 37 -8.60 23.27 -4.97
C LEU A 37 -9.35 22.13 -5.68
N LEU A 38 -9.76 21.13 -4.90
CA LEU A 38 -10.55 20.02 -5.40
C LEU A 38 -12.03 20.39 -5.40
N ALA A 39 -12.79 19.80 -6.32
CA ALA A 39 -14.25 19.83 -6.28
C ALA A 39 -14.74 19.28 -4.91
N PRO A 40 -15.87 19.77 -4.36
CA PRO A 40 -16.31 19.43 -3.01
C PRO A 40 -16.37 17.92 -2.72
N LYS A 41 -16.90 17.12 -3.65
CA LYS A 41 -16.96 15.66 -3.52
C LYS A 41 -15.58 14.99 -3.42
N ARG A 42 -14.61 15.47 -4.22
CA ARG A 42 -13.24 14.96 -4.23
C ARG A 42 -12.47 15.40 -2.99
N GLN A 43 -12.74 16.61 -2.50
CA GLN A 43 -12.20 17.09 -1.23
C GLN A 43 -12.72 16.29 -0.04
N GLU A 44 -14.02 15.97 -0.02
CA GLU A 44 -14.62 15.13 1.01
C GLU A 44 -14.00 13.72 1.02
N TYR A 45 -13.76 13.14 -0.17
CA TYR A 45 -13.07 11.87 -0.31
C TYR A 45 -11.68 11.90 0.34
N ILE A 46 -10.85 12.91 0.05
CA ILE A 46 -9.51 13.05 0.67
C ILE A 46 -9.62 13.25 2.19
N ASN A 47 -10.56 14.07 2.65
CA ASN A 47 -10.78 14.29 4.09
C ASN A 47 -11.20 13.00 4.81
N LYS A 48 -11.93 12.10 4.13
CA LYS A 48 -12.27 10.77 4.65
C LYS A 48 -11.05 9.85 4.67
N ALA A 49 -10.23 9.86 3.62
CA ALA A 49 -8.99 9.10 3.55
C ALA A 49 -8.01 9.49 4.69
N GLU A 50 -7.81 10.79 4.92
CA GLU A 50 -6.95 11.27 6.01
C GLU A 50 -7.46 10.86 7.40
N ARG A 51 -8.77 10.97 7.64
CA ARG A 51 -9.39 10.49 8.89
C ARG A 51 -9.25 8.99 9.04
N TYR A 52 -9.37 8.24 7.95
CA TYR A 52 -9.20 6.79 7.96
C TYR A 52 -7.76 6.39 8.34
N ILE A 53 -6.73 7.04 7.79
CA ILE A 53 -5.33 6.79 8.18
C ILE A 53 -5.14 6.98 9.68
N LYS A 54 -5.64 8.09 10.23
CA LYS A 54 -5.51 8.37 11.66
C LYS A 54 -6.13 7.25 12.50
N LYS A 55 -7.33 6.79 12.13
CA LYS A 55 -8.01 5.68 12.82
C LYS A 55 -7.25 4.35 12.70
N VAL A 56 -6.82 4.00 11.50
CA VAL A 56 -6.06 2.76 11.26
C VAL A 56 -4.73 2.77 12.00
N GLY A 57 -4.02 3.91 12.02
CA GLY A 57 -2.78 4.06 12.77
C GLY A 57 -2.96 3.80 14.27
N ILE A 58 -4.02 4.31 14.88
CA ILE A 58 -4.35 4.06 16.29
C ILE A 58 -4.63 2.56 16.52
N ILE A 59 -5.44 1.94 15.65
CA ILE A 59 -5.77 0.52 15.75
C ILE A 59 -4.50 -0.34 15.65
N ILE A 60 -3.66 -0.10 14.64
CA ILE A 60 -2.40 -0.84 14.46
C ILE A 60 -1.50 -0.68 15.68
N GLY A 61 -1.32 0.54 16.19
CA GLY A 61 -0.49 0.77 17.38
C GLY A 61 -1.01 0.03 18.61
N LEU A 62 -2.33 -0.01 18.83
CA LEU A 62 -2.92 -0.75 19.96
C LEU A 62 -2.70 -2.27 19.82
N PHE A 63 -2.96 -2.83 18.63
CA PHE A 63 -2.80 -4.26 18.38
C PHE A 63 -1.33 -4.72 18.43
N ALA A 64 -0.40 -3.88 17.95
CA ALA A 64 1.02 -4.19 17.99
C ALA A 64 1.59 -4.16 19.43
N SER A 65 1.02 -3.32 20.29
CA SER A 65 1.40 -3.23 21.71
C SER A 65 0.95 -4.43 22.56
N PHE A 66 -0.08 -5.18 22.14
CA PHE A 66 -0.66 -6.26 22.94
C PHE A 66 0.25 -7.50 23.08
N PRO A 67 0.85 -8.05 21.99
CA PRO A 67 1.87 -9.10 22.09
C PRO A 67 3.06 -8.72 22.97
N LEU A 68 3.44 -7.44 23.00
CA LEU A 68 4.53 -6.95 23.83
C LEU A 68 4.23 -7.15 25.33
N MET A 69 3.01 -6.81 25.77
CA MET A 69 2.59 -7.00 27.15
C MET A 69 2.65 -8.47 27.56
N ILE A 70 2.22 -9.38 26.66
CA ILE A 70 2.27 -10.82 26.89
C ILE A 70 3.71 -11.30 27.06
N MET A 71 4.60 -10.92 26.13
CA MET A 71 6.02 -11.27 26.21
C MET A 71 6.68 -10.76 27.50
N CYS A 72 6.33 -9.55 27.94
CA CYS A 72 6.83 -9.00 29.20
C CYS A 72 6.35 -9.80 30.42
N ALA A 73 5.08 -10.25 30.42
CA ALA A 73 4.52 -11.04 31.51
C ALA A 73 5.24 -12.39 31.69
N PHE A 74 5.60 -13.05 30.59
CA PHE A 74 6.33 -14.33 30.62
C PHE A 74 7.81 -14.16 31.01
N LEU A 75 8.48 -13.11 30.52
CA LEU A 75 9.92 -12.89 30.78
C LEU A 75 10.21 -12.38 32.20
N LEU A 76 9.21 -11.80 32.89
CA LEU A 76 9.31 -11.33 34.27
C LEU A 76 9.71 -12.43 35.28
N ALA A 77 9.41 -13.69 34.97
CA ALA A 77 9.70 -14.81 35.87
C ALA A 77 11.13 -15.36 35.76
N GLU A 78 11.85 -15.07 34.67
CA GLU A 78 13.10 -15.79 34.33
C GLU A 78 14.33 -14.87 34.18
N VAL A 79 14.15 -13.56 34.00
CA VAL A 79 15.23 -12.63 33.64
C VAL A 79 15.31 -11.46 34.63
N GLY A 80 16.51 -10.97 34.91
CA GLY A 80 16.72 -9.81 35.79
C GLY A 80 16.05 -8.52 35.26
N ALA A 81 15.51 -7.71 36.18
CA ALA A 81 14.72 -6.51 35.89
C ALA A 81 15.39 -5.52 34.91
N SER A 82 16.71 -5.37 34.99
CA SER A 82 17.51 -4.49 34.12
C SER A 82 17.43 -4.89 32.64
N VAL A 83 17.44 -6.20 32.36
CA VAL A 83 17.38 -6.73 30.99
C VAL A 83 15.95 -6.61 30.43
N ILE A 84 14.94 -6.82 31.27
CA ILE A 84 13.53 -6.64 30.91
C ILE A 84 13.25 -5.18 30.52
N LEU A 85 13.73 -4.21 31.30
CA LEU A 85 13.61 -2.79 30.97
C LEU A 85 14.24 -2.45 29.63
N LEU A 86 15.42 -3.00 29.33
CA LEU A 86 16.11 -2.77 28.06
C LEU A 86 15.34 -3.36 26.86
N ILE A 87 14.74 -4.55 27.02
CA ILE A 87 13.87 -5.16 26.01
C ILE A 87 12.63 -4.31 25.77
N ILE A 88 11.96 -3.84 26.83
CA ILE A 88 10.78 -2.98 26.75
C ILE A 88 11.10 -1.70 25.99
N ILE A 89 12.18 -1.00 26.37
CA ILE A 89 12.59 0.25 25.71
C ILE A 89 12.90 0.02 24.23
N THR A 90 13.60 -1.07 23.91
CA THR A 90 13.94 -1.42 22.52
C THR A 90 12.69 -1.68 21.69
N PHE A 91 11.74 -2.45 22.22
CA PHE A 91 10.48 -2.72 21.51
C PHE A 91 9.62 -1.47 21.35
N ILE A 92 9.50 -0.63 22.38
CA ILE A 92 8.78 0.65 22.27
C ILE A 92 9.40 1.51 21.17
N ALA A 93 10.73 1.59 21.10
CA ALA A 93 11.42 2.32 20.03
C ALA A 93 11.11 1.75 18.63
N ILE A 94 11.08 0.41 18.49
CA ILE A 94 10.73 -0.27 17.25
C ILE A 94 9.27 0.00 16.85
N GLU A 95 8.33 -0.12 17.79
CA GLU A 95 6.91 0.15 17.59
C GLU A 95 6.67 1.61 17.16
N CYS A 96 7.27 2.57 17.87
CA CYS A 96 7.20 3.99 17.51
C CYS A 96 7.73 4.24 16.08
N LEU A 97 8.86 3.63 15.73
CA LEU A 97 9.44 3.75 14.40
C LEU A 97 8.55 3.12 13.32
N ALA A 98 7.99 1.93 13.57
CA ALA A 98 7.09 1.25 12.65
C ALA A 98 5.81 2.08 12.39
N ILE A 99 5.19 2.61 13.45
CA ILE A 99 4.01 3.48 13.35
C ILE A 99 4.35 4.76 12.56
N TYR A 100 5.50 5.37 12.84
CA TYR A 100 5.96 6.56 12.10
C TYR A 100 6.14 6.27 10.61
N LEU A 101 6.78 5.16 10.25
CA LEU A 101 7.01 4.75 8.86
C LEU A 101 5.69 4.45 8.15
N LEU A 102 4.77 3.72 8.78
CA LEU A 102 3.43 3.46 8.25
C LEU A 102 2.65 4.76 8.02
N TYR A 103 2.61 5.65 9.00
CA TYR A 103 1.95 6.95 8.86
C TYR A 103 2.53 7.74 7.67
N ARG A 104 3.85 7.73 7.50
CA ARG A 104 4.54 8.40 6.40
C ARG A 104 4.17 7.80 5.04
N LEU A 105 4.10 6.46 4.93
CA LEU A 105 3.67 5.77 3.72
C LEU A 105 2.22 6.13 3.35
N PHE A 106 1.30 6.08 4.31
CA PHE A 106 -0.09 6.42 4.07
C PHE A 106 -0.28 7.90 3.68
N LYS A 107 0.40 8.82 4.37
CA LYS A 107 0.36 10.24 4.07
C LYS A 107 0.88 10.53 2.66
N ARG A 108 1.93 9.83 2.24
CA ARG A 108 2.45 9.90 0.87
C ARG A 108 1.42 9.41 -0.15
N ASN A 109 0.77 8.28 0.10
CA ASN A 109 -0.26 7.75 -0.79
C ASN A 109 -1.46 8.70 -0.93
N VAL A 110 -1.90 9.34 0.15
CA VAL A 110 -2.96 10.37 0.08
C VAL A 110 -2.51 11.58 -0.73
N LYS A 111 -1.25 12.02 -0.61
CA LYS A 111 -0.72 13.08 -1.47
C LYS A 111 -0.76 12.67 -2.94
N ASN A 112 -0.31 11.47 -3.27
CA ASN A 112 -0.31 10.95 -4.64
C ASN A 112 -1.73 10.88 -5.21
N GLN A 113 -2.69 10.40 -4.43
CA GLN A 113 -4.10 10.37 -4.81
C GLN A 113 -4.70 11.76 -4.99
N ARG A 114 -4.35 12.71 -4.12
CA ARG A 114 -4.82 14.10 -4.24
C ARG A 114 -4.46 14.66 -5.61
N VAL A 115 -3.23 14.44 -6.08
CA VAL A 115 -2.82 14.90 -7.41
C VAL A 115 -3.59 14.18 -8.53
N LEU A 116 -3.83 12.88 -8.41
CA LEU A 116 -4.67 12.16 -9.37
C LEU A 116 -6.08 12.75 -9.43
N LEU A 117 -6.70 13.02 -8.27
CA LEU A 117 -8.05 13.59 -8.19
C LEU A 117 -8.15 15.00 -8.78
N GLU A 118 -7.08 15.77 -8.78
CA GLU A 118 -7.04 17.09 -9.43
C GLU A 118 -7.10 16.97 -10.96
N GLN A 119 -6.60 15.85 -11.50
CA GLN A 119 -6.50 15.61 -12.94
C GLN A 119 -7.57 14.66 -13.49
N MET A 120 -8.28 13.99 -12.60
CA MET A 120 -9.27 12.96 -12.90
C MET A 120 -10.53 13.55 -13.56
N SER A 121 -11.05 12.86 -14.57
CA SER A 121 -12.38 13.14 -15.12
C SER A 121 -13.47 12.70 -14.12
N ASP A 122 -14.71 13.15 -14.30
CA ASP A 122 -15.80 12.70 -13.42
C ASP A 122 -16.10 11.20 -13.59
N SER A 123 -15.95 10.65 -14.80
CA SER A 123 -16.11 9.21 -15.05
C SER A 123 -15.03 8.38 -14.35
N ASP A 124 -13.77 8.83 -14.39
CA ASP A 124 -12.67 8.16 -13.69
C ASP A 124 -12.87 8.23 -12.17
N PHE A 125 -13.46 9.32 -11.66
CA PHE A 125 -13.76 9.46 -10.25
C PHE A 125 -14.87 8.50 -9.81
N GLU A 126 -15.93 8.34 -10.59
CA GLU A 126 -16.97 7.32 -10.31
C GLU A 126 -16.42 5.90 -10.36
N LEU A 127 -15.48 5.61 -11.28
CA LEU A 127 -14.77 4.34 -11.33
C LEU A 127 -13.94 4.10 -10.06
N LEU A 128 -13.21 5.12 -9.59
CA LEU A 128 -12.49 5.07 -8.32
C LEU A 128 -13.44 4.77 -7.13
N LEU A 129 -14.60 5.41 -7.08
CA LEU A 129 -15.59 5.16 -6.04
C LEU A 129 -16.13 3.71 -6.11
N ARG A 130 -16.32 3.17 -7.32
CA ARG A 130 -16.72 1.77 -7.53
C ARG A 130 -15.65 0.81 -6.99
N ILE A 131 -14.38 1.03 -7.33
CA ILE A 131 -13.25 0.23 -6.82
C ILE A 131 -13.22 0.25 -5.29
N ASN A 132 -13.38 1.44 -4.68
CA ASN A 132 -13.36 1.58 -3.22
C ASN A 132 -14.54 0.92 -2.50
N LYS A 133 -15.66 0.64 -3.19
CA LYS A 133 -16.78 -0.12 -2.59
C LYS A 133 -16.45 -1.59 -2.43
N GLU A 134 -15.66 -2.14 -3.34
CA GLU A 134 -15.21 -3.55 -3.32
C GLU A 134 -14.04 -3.79 -2.35
N ILE A 135 -13.42 -2.72 -1.83
CA ILE A 135 -12.28 -2.80 -0.92
C ILE A 135 -12.76 -2.82 0.53
N TYR A 136 -12.52 -3.94 1.21
CA TYR A 136 -12.83 -4.09 2.64
C TYR A 136 -11.72 -3.52 3.54
N LEU A 137 -10.47 -3.94 3.33
CA LEU A 137 -9.31 -3.42 4.07
C LEU A 137 -8.66 -2.28 3.29
N PHE A 138 -8.26 -1.23 3.99
CA PHE A 138 -7.66 -0.03 3.38
C PHE A 138 -8.57 0.64 2.34
N LYS A 139 -9.84 0.85 2.68
CA LYS A 139 -10.93 1.39 1.82
C LYS A 139 -10.59 2.61 0.95
N TYR A 140 -9.61 3.44 1.34
CA TYR A 140 -9.20 4.64 0.60
C TYR A 140 -7.83 4.49 -0.08
N PHE A 141 -7.31 3.25 -0.17
CA PHE A 141 -6.03 2.92 -0.79
C PHE A 141 -6.25 1.83 -1.83
N PRO A 142 -6.88 2.17 -2.97
CA PRO A 142 -7.06 1.22 -4.05
C PRO A 142 -5.72 0.73 -4.60
N PRO A 143 -5.65 -0.53 -5.04
CA PRO A 143 -4.42 -1.08 -5.62
C PRO A 143 -4.08 -0.48 -6.98
N PHE A 144 -5.07 0.10 -7.67
CA PHE A 144 -4.89 0.81 -8.94
C PHE A 144 -5.93 1.92 -9.11
N VAL A 145 -5.60 2.89 -9.95
CA VAL A 145 -6.48 4.02 -10.31
C VAL A 145 -6.31 4.33 -11.79
N LEU A 146 -7.40 4.53 -12.52
CA LEU A 146 -7.37 5.06 -13.88
C LEU A 146 -7.48 6.59 -13.83
N CYS A 147 -6.61 7.30 -14.55
CA CYS A 147 -6.70 8.75 -14.66
C CYS A 147 -6.05 9.21 -15.97
N LYS A 148 -6.75 10.01 -16.78
CA LYS A 148 -6.25 10.53 -18.07
C LYS A 148 -5.68 9.43 -18.96
N ASP A 149 -6.46 8.35 -19.14
CA ASP A 149 -6.10 7.20 -19.98
C ASP A 149 -4.84 6.43 -19.54
N LYS A 150 -4.31 6.74 -18.35
CA LYS A 150 -3.17 6.05 -17.75
C LYS A 150 -3.58 5.28 -16.51
N LEU A 151 -2.96 4.13 -16.34
CA LEU A 151 -3.18 3.25 -15.20
C LEU A 151 -2.10 3.51 -14.15
N TYR A 152 -2.51 3.93 -12.95
CA TYR A 152 -1.62 4.15 -11.82
C TYR A 152 -1.73 2.99 -10.85
N LEU A 153 -0.68 2.17 -10.76
CA LEU A 153 -0.60 1.05 -9.83
C LEU A 153 0.00 1.51 -8.50
N PHE A 154 -0.75 1.31 -7.43
CA PHE A 154 -0.30 1.51 -6.06
C PHE A 154 0.40 0.23 -5.60
N THR A 155 1.68 0.11 -5.92
CA THR A 155 2.53 -0.92 -5.34
C THR A 155 2.75 -0.63 -3.85
N SER A 156 3.05 -1.64 -3.03
CA SER A 156 3.09 -1.54 -1.55
C SER A 156 3.82 -0.32 -0.99
N PHE A 157 4.83 0.20 -1.71
CA PHE A 157 5.58 1.38 -1.29
C PHE A 157 5.51 2.55 -2.27
N THR A 158 5.14 2.36 -3.53
CA THR A 158 5.25 3.43 -4.54
C THR A 158 4.11 3.41 -5.53
N VAL A 159 3.88 4.54 -6.21
CA VAL A 159 2.97 4.58 -7.36
C VAL A 159 3.78 4.42 -8.65
N ARG A 160 3.36 3.48 -9.49
CA ARG A 160 3.86 3.29 -10.85
C ARG A 160 2.80 3.72 -11.85
N GLU A 161 3.17 4.63 -12.73
CA GLU A 161 2.36 5.03 -13.87
C GLU A 161 2.61 4.04 -15.02
N ILE A 162 1.53 3.59 -15.65
CA ILE A 162 1.55 2.61 -16.72
C ILE A 162 0.63 3.08 -17.84
N ASP A 163 1.14 3.00 -19.08
CA ASP A 163 0.31 3.08 -20.27
C ASP A 163 -0.39 1.72 -20.50
N PRO A 164 -1.73 1.64 -20.40
CA PRO A 164 -2.44 0.38 -20.54
C PRO A 164 -2.28 -0.25 -21.94
N THR A 165 -1.98 0.54 -22.97
CA THR A 165 -1.75 0.04 -24.34
C THR A 165 -0.45 -0.77 -24.46
N SER A 166 0.53 -0.47 -23.59
CA SER A 166 1.86 -1.11 -23.60
C SER A 166 1.92 -2.44 -22.84
N ILE A 167 0.82 -2.84 -22.20
CA ILE A 167 0.74 -4.11 -21.45
C ILE A 167 0.75 -5.27 -22.43
N LYS A 168 1.79 -6.09 -22.39
CA LYS A 168 1.93 -7.26 -23.28
C LYS A 168 1.16 -8.47 -22.77
N GLU A 169 1.20 -8.67 -21.46
CA GLU A 169 0.65 -9.86 -20.82
C GLU A 169 0.22 -9.55 -19.38
N ILE A 170 -0.90 -10.11 -18.99
CA ILE A 170 -1.38 -10.17 -17.61
C ILE A 170 -1.42 -11.64 -17.21
N SER A 171 -0.74 -11.95 -16.11
CA SER A 171 -0.84 -13.27 -15.51
C SER A 171 -1.33 -13.16 -14.07
N PHE A 172 -2.06 -14.16 -13.59
CA PHE A 172 -2.58 -14.13 -12.23
C PHE A 172 -2.49 -15.47 -11.53
N THR A 173 -2.39 -15.40 -10.20
CA THR A 173 -2.40 -16.58 -9.32
C THR A 173 -3.35 -16.32 -8.15
N TYR A 174 -4.15 -17.31 -7.81
CA TYR A 174 -4.99 -17.25 -6.62
C TYR A 174 -4.15 -17.45 -5.35
N VAL A 175 -4.44 -16.66 -4.34
CA VAL A 175 -3.83 -16.76 -3.01
C VAL A 175 -4.92 -17.10 -2.00
N LYS A 176 -4.54 -17.78 -0.90
CA LYS A 176 -5.47 -18.05 0.20
C LYS A 176 -6.15 -16.76 0.69
N GLY A 177 -7.42 -16.86 1.06
CA GLY A 177 -8.20 -15.73 1.58
C GLY A 177 -8.90 -14.87 0.52
N GLY A 178 -9.14 -15.38 -0.70
CA GLY A 178 -9.90 -14.67 -1.74
C GLY A 178 -9.13 -13.56 -2.46
N ASN A 179 -7.82 -13.47 -2.22
CA ASN A 179 -6.91 -12.55 -2.88
C ASN A 179 -6.31 -13.16 -4.14
N MET A 180 -5.81 -12.29 -5.00
CA MET A 180 -5.17 -12.65 -6.26
C MET A 180 -3.91 -11.81 -6.42
N VAL A 181 -2.82 -12.46 -6.80
CA VAL A 181 -1.62 -11.75 -7.24
C VAL A 181 -1.70 -11.62 -8.74
N VAL A 182 -1.74 -10.38 -9.23
CA VAL A 182 -1.75 -10.04 -10.64
C VAL A 182 -0.37 -9.53 -11.02
N ARG A 183 0.22 -10.18 -12.01
CA ARG A 183 1.50 -9.83 -12.63
C ARG A 183 1.21 -9.20 -13.98
N ILE A 184 1.76 -8.00 -14.18
CA ILE A 184 1.59 -7.22 -15.39
C ILE A 184 2.97 -7.09 -16.03
N ASN A 185 3.06 -7.49 -17.30
CA ASN A 185 4.30 -7.51 -18.06
C ASN A 185 4.30 -6.40 -19.11
N LEU A 186 5.24 -5.45 -18.97
CA LEU A 186 5.47 -4.34 -19.88
C LEU A 186 6.85 -4.40 -20.55
N GLY A 187 7.55 -5.54 -20.46
CA GLY A 187 8.99 -5.65 -20.70
C GLY A 187 9.79 -5.76 -19.39
N GLU A 188 9.28 -5.16 -18.32
CA GLU A 188 9.66 -5.47 -16.93
C GLU A 188 8.45 -6.04 -16.19
N ARG A 189 8.68 -7.02 -15.30
CA ARG A 189 7.62 -7.66 -14.51
C ARG A 189 7.26 -6.79 -13.31
N THR A 190 6.02 -6.29 -13.28
CA THR A 190 5.44 -5.62 -12.10
C THR A 190 4.34 -6.51 -11.51
N SER A 191 4.28 -6.63 -10.18
CA SER A 191 3.22 -7.38 -9.50
C SER A 191 2.45 -6.50 -8.55
N ILE A 192 1.13 -6.69 -8.53
CA ILE A 192 0.23 -6.10 -7.53
C ILE A 192 -0.63 -7.21 -6.93
N THR A 193 -0.97 -7.04 -5.65
CA THR A 193 -1.95 -7.92 -5.00
C THR A 193 -3.28 -7.20 -4.99
N ILE A 194 -4.32 -7.84 -5.51
CA ILE A 194 -5.68 -7.31 -5.55
C ILE A 194 -6.68 -8.32 -5.04
N TYR A 195 -7.84 -7.83 -4.62
CA TYR A 195 -8.99 -8.69 -4.34
C TYR A 195 -9.52 -9.29 -5.64
N ARG A 196 -10.03 -10.52 -5.58
CA ARG A 196 -10.63 -11.18 -6.75
C ARG A 196 -11.72 -10.33 -7.40
N ASN A 197 -12.54 -9.63 -6.61
CA ASN A 197 -13.61 -8.76 -7.11
C ASN A 197 -13.10 -7.56 -7.90
N LEU A 198 -11.87 -7.12 -7.66
CA LEU A 198 -11.26 -6.00 -8.38
C LEU A 198 -10.61 -6.42 -9.69
N TYR A 199 -10.34 -7.71 -9.87
CA TYR A 199 -9.68 -8.22 -11.07
C TYR A 199 -10.54 -8.00 -12.32
N SER A 200 -11.86 -8.24 -12.23
CA SER A 200 -12.78 -7.99 -13.35
C SER A 200 -12.76 -6.53 -13.80
N ILE A 201 -12.74 -5.59 -12.84
CA ILE A 201 -12.66 -4.15 -13.14
C ILE A 201 -11.32 -3.82 -13.80
N LEU A 202 -10.21 -4.36 -13.29
CA LEU A 202 -8.89 -4.15 -13.88
C LEU A 202 -8.80 -4.70 -15.31
N GLU A 203 -9.33 -5.91 -15.52
CA GLU A 203 -9.38 -6.57 -16.82
C GLU A 203 -10.21 -5.77 -17.83
N GLU A 204 -11.39 -5.28 -17.42
CA GLU A 204 -12.26 -4.42 -18.25
C GLU A 204 -11.53 -3.15 -18.68
N ILE A 205 -10.85 -2.48 -17.74
CA ILE A 205 -10.05 -1.28 -18.03
C ILE A 205 -8.98 -1.61 -19.06
N ILE A 206 -8.18 -2.66 -18.84
CA ILE A 206 -7.05 -2.95 -19.73
C ILE A 206 -7.54 -3.37 -21.13
N LYS A 207 -8.55 -4.23 -21.23
CA LYS A 207 -9.15 -4.63 -22.52
C LYS A 207 -9.71 -3.46 -23.31
N ARG A 208 -10.17 -2.40 -22.64
CA ARG A 208 -10.64 -1.17 -23.31
C ARG A 208 -9.54 -0.47 -24.10
N TYR A 209 -8.30 -0.51 -23.61
CA TYR A 209 -7.15 0.15 -24.24
C TYR A 209 -6.27 -0.80 -25.05
N ASN A 210 -6.21 -2.07 -24.66
CA ASN A 210 -5.50 -3.13 -25.37
C ASN A 210 -6.36 -4.41 -25.44
N PRO A 211 -7.23 -4.54 -26.46
CA PRO A 211 -8.11 -5.69 -26.62
C PRO A 211 -7.36 -7.02 -26.80
N ASP A 212 -6.16 -6.97 -27.39
CA ASP A 212 -5.35 -8.13 -27.76
C ASP A 212 -4.39 -8.57 -26.63
N VAL A 213 -4.56 -8.00 -25.42
CA VAL A 213 -3.72 -8.34 -24.27
C VAL A 213 -3.80 -9.84 -23.95
N LEU A 214 -2.64 -10.49 -23.79
CA LEU A 214 -2.58 -11.89 -23.40
C LEU A 214 -2.92 -12.02 -21.90
N ILE A 215 -3.94 -12.82 -21.58
CA ILE A 215 -4.36 -13.09 -20.20
C ILE A 215 -4.12 -14.56 -19.87
N GLN A 216 -3.34 -14.83 -18.84
CA GLN A 216 -2.96 -16.20 -18.44
C GLN A 216 -3.23 -16.46 -16.95
N SER A 217 -3.83 -17.61 -16.65
CA SER A 217 -3.87 -18.14 -15.29
C SER A 217 -2.62 -18.96 -15.04
N LEU A 218 -1.87 -18.64 -13.98
CA LEU A 218 -0.66 -19.38 -13.57
C LEU A 218 -1.00 -20.55 -12.62
N ASN A 219 -2.25 -21.00 -12.59
CA ASN A 219 -2.65 -22.15 -11.78
C ASN A 219 -2.05 -23.43 -12.37
N GLY A 220 -0.85 -23.81 -11.94
CA GLY A 220 -0.18 -25.02 -12.43
C GLY A 220 1.30 -25.19 -12.07
N LEU A 221 1.76 -24.69 -10.92
CA LEU A 221 3.07 -25.02 -10.32
C LEU A 221 2.92 -25.23 -8.82
#